data_AF-A0A7J3GBK0-F1
#
_entry.id   AF-A0A7J3GBK0-F1
#
_cell.length_a   1.000
_cell.length_b   1.000
_cell.length_c   1.000
_cell.angle_alpha   90.00
_cell.angle_beta   90.00
_cell.angle_gamma   90.00
#
_symmetry.space_group_name_H-M   'P 1'
#
loop_
_entity.id
_entity.type
_entity.pdbx_description
1 polymer ?
#
loop_
_entity_poly.entity_id
_entity_poly.type
_entity_poly.pdbx_seq_one_letter_code
_entity_poly.pdbx_strand_id
1 'polypeptide(L)'
;MLELKIGHRGAKAYEPENTIRSFKRALELGVNAIELDVRKTKDNELVVIHDAEVDRTTNGKGLVSELTLKEIKELSTEKGEKIPTLEEALEFLDRKVKILIELKEVGIEDKVLELVKKKGLEDNVIIISFYEEALRKIRDLNDKVETGLIYVKHKDPVGAALSLRAQYLFPMYKFAHTSLIKKAHEKGL
;
A
#
# COMPACT_ATOMS: atom_id res chain seq x y z
N MET A 1 -8.66 -1.90 -20.92
CA MET A 1 -8.25 -1.32 -19.63
C MET A 1 -6.97 -0.55 -19.84
N LEU A 2 -6.79 0.57 -19.14
CA LEU A 2 -5.51 1.27 -19.10
C LEU A 2 -4.53 0.41 -18.28
N GLU A 3 -3.34 0.15 -18.80
CA GLU A 3 -2.27 -0.54 -18.06
C GLU A 3 -1.78 0.35 -16.91
N LEU A 4 -1.65 -0.22 -15.70
CA LEU A 4 -1.11 0.51 -14.55
C LEU A 4 0.43 0.45 -14.54
N LYS A 5 1.06 1.61 -14.65
CA LYS A 5 2.48 1.82 -14.39
C LYS A 5 2.58 2.29 -12.94
N ILE A 6 2.97 1.38 -12.05
CA ILE A 6 2.92 1.59 -10.60
C ILE A 6 4.31 1.98 -10.08
N GLY A 7 4.41 3.14 -9.44
CA GLY A 7 5.58 3.53 -8.65
C GLY A 7 5.60 2.78 -7.31
N HIS A 8 6.35 1.68 -7.22
CA HIS A 8 6.54 0.89 -6.00
C HIS A 8 7.29 1.70 -4.93
N ARG A 9 6.59 2.06 -3.85
CA ARG A 9 7.03 3.04 -2.82
C ARG A 9 7.41 4.40 -3.42
N GLY A 10 6.71 4.79 -4.49
CA GLY A 10 7.06 5.90 -5.37
C GLY A 10 8.18 5.55 -6.37
N ALA A 11 9.20 6.39 -6.47
CA ALA A 11 10.37 6.23 -7.33
C ALA A 11 11.60 5.78 -6.52
N LYS A 12 11.48 4.69 -5.76
CA LYS A 12 12.50 4.25 -4.78
C LYS A 12 13.91 4.00 -5.31
N ALA A 13 14.07 3.84 -6.62
CA ALA A 13 15.37 3.73 -7.28
C ALA A 13 16.09 5.09 -7.41
N TYR A 14 15.38 6.20 -7.25
CA TYR A 14 15.88 7.57 -7.45
C TYR A 14 15.80 8.42 -6.17
N GLU A 15 14.80 8.17 -5.33
CA GLU A 15 14.48 8.95 -4.14
C GLU A 15 14.18 8.03 -2.95
N PRO A 16 14.30 8.53 -1.70
CA PRO A 16 14.03 7.73 -0.50
C PRO A 16 12.62 7.13 -0.55
N GLU A 17 12.51 5.81 -0.45
CA GLU A 17 11.24 5.09 -0.59
C GLU A 17 10.15 5.61 0.38
N ASN A 18 8.88 5.52 -0.01
CA ASN A 18 7.73 5.87 0.85
C ASN A 18 7.73 7.33 1.37
N THR A 19 8.40 8.25 0.67
CA THR A 19 8.39 9.69 0.97
C THR A 19 7.59 10.48 -0.04
N ILE A 20 7.11 11.68 0.36
CA ILE A 20 6.45 12.63 -0.55
C ILE A 20 7.37 12.97 -1.73
N ARG A 21 8.68 13.13 -1.49
CA ARG A 21 9.68 13.35 -2.53
C ARG A 21 9.73 12.21 -3.54
N SER A 22 9.71 10.95 -3.09
CA SER A 22 9.65 9.78 -3.96
C SER A 22 8.36 9.71 -4.76
N PHE A 23 7.22 10.04 -4.15
CA PHE A 23 5.94 10.13 -4.85
C PHE A 23 5.96 11.21 -5.93
N LYS A 24 6.45 12.41 -5.60
CA LYS A 24 6.61 13.51 -6.57
C LYS A 24 7.46 13.07 -7.76
N ARG A 25 8.61 12.42 -7.49
CA ARG A 25 9.49 11.96 -8.56
C ARG A 25 8.83 10.89 -9.43
N ALA A 26 8.04 9.99 -8.86
CA ALA A 26 7.30 9.00 -9.63
C ALA A 26 6.28 9.65 -10.58
N LEU A 27 5.56 10.68 -10.11
CA LEU A 27 4.63 11.46 -10.95
C LEU A 27 5.36 12.15 -12.11
N GLU A 28 6.52 12.76 -11.86
CA GLU A 28 7.36 13.37 -12.91
C GLU A 28 7.84 12.35 -13.96
N LEU A 29 8.01 11.08 -13.57
CA LEU A 29 8.37 9.98 -14.46
C LEU A 29 7.16 9.40 -15.23
N GLY A 30 5.95 9.91 -14.99
CA GLY A 30 4.75 9.55 -15.75
C GLY A 30 4.09 8.24 -15.32
N VAL A 31 4.26 7.81 -14.06
CA VAL A 31 3.45 6.72 -13.49
C VAL A 31 1.98 7.15 -13.39
N ASN A 32 1.06 6.21 -13.52
CA ASN A 32 -0.39 6.47 -13.36
C ASN A 32 -0.97 5.82 -12.09
N ALA A 33 -0.10 5.18 -11.30
CA ALA A 33 -0.40 4.67 -9.98
C ALA A 33 0.84 4.76 -9.07
N ILE A 34 0.61 4.93 -7.77
CA ILE A 34 1.65 4.86 -6.74
C ILE A 34 1.25 3.80 -5.73
N GLU A 35 2.19 2.94 -5.37
CA GLU A 35 2.04 2.00 -4.27
C GLU A 35 2.81 2.52 -3.05
N LEU A 36 2.25 2.30 -1.87
CA LEU A 36 2.83 2.66 -0.58
C LEU A 36 2.45 1.64 0.50
N ASP A 37 3.28 1.55 1.54
CA ASP A 37 3.11 0.62 2.65
C ASP A 37 2.59 1.34 3.90
N VAL A 38 1.63 0.76 4.62
CA VAL A 38 1.07 1.34 5.86
C VAL A 38 1.31 0.45 7.06
N ARG A 39 1.77 1.09 8.14
CA ARG A 39 1.93 0.51 9.48
C ARG A 39 1.37 1.43 10.55
N LYS A 40 1.16 0.89 11.74
CA LYS A 40 0.63 1.62 12.89
C LYS A 40 1.70 1.90 13.95
N THR A 41 1.69 3.11 14.49
CA THR A 41 2.54 3.55 15.61
C THR A 41 2.01 3.09 16.97
N LYS A 42 2.80 3.28 18.03
CA LYS A 42 2.42 3.00 19.42
C LYS A 42 1.14 3.72 19.86
N ASP A 43 0.98 4.97 19.43
CA ASP A 43 -0.19 5.82 19.68
C ASP A 43 -1.30 5.67 18.62
N ASN A 44 -1.27 4.57 17.88
CA ASN A 44 -2.26 4.16 16.88
C ASN A 44 -2.36 5.04 15.62
N GLU A 45 -1.35 5.84 15.30
CA GLU A 45 -1.28 6.63 14.06
C GLU A 45 -0.82 5.80 12.87
N LEU A 46 -1.29 6.15 11.67
CA LEU A 46 -0.93 5.44 10.43
C LEU A 46 0.23 6.15 9.74
N VAL A 47 1.34 5.43 9.55
CA VAL A 47 2.55 5.93 8.92
C VAL A 47 2.92 5.14 7.68
N VAL A 48 3.59 5.80 6.74
CA VAL A 48 3.93 5.24 5.44
C VAL A 48 5.37 4.71 5.46
N ILE A 49 5.52 3.41 5.72
CA ILE A 49 6.81 2.74 5.86
C ILE A 49 6.67 1.23 5.63
N HIS A 50 7.65 0.65 4.93
CA HIS A 50 7.61 -0.78 4.55
C HIS A 50 7.95 -1.72 5.71
N ASP A 51 9.10 -1.48 6.35
CA ASP A 51 9.65 -2.39 7.36
C ASP A 51 8.95 -2.19 8.71
N ALA A 52 8.93 -3.24 9.53
CA ALA A 52 8.44 -3.12 10.91
C ALA A 52 9.37 -2.29 11.79
N GLU A 53 10.65 -2.16 11.39
CA GLU A 53 11.68 -1.36 12.03
C GLU A 53 12.00 -0.12 11.20
N VAL A 54 12.38 0.98 11.85
CA VAL A 54 12.78 2.22 11.16
C VAL A 54 14.24 2.19 10.68
N ASP A 55 15.03 1.22 11.15
CA ASP A 55 16.49 1.14 11.08
C ASP A 55 17.06 1.25 9.66
N ARG A 56 16.47 0.56 8.68
CA ARG A 56 17.03 0.50 7.31
C ARG A 56 16.89 1.83 6.56
N THR A 57 15.80 2.55 6.79
CA THR A 57 15.41 3.70 5.95
C THR A 57 15.55 5.04 6.64
N THR A 58 15.94 5.06 7.91
CA THR A 58 16.09 6.28 8.70
C THR A 58 17.40 6.30 9.48
N ASN A 59 17.66 7.42 10.14
CA ASN A 59 18.73 7.57 11.13
C ASN A 59 18.35 7.08 12.55
N GLY A 60 17.15 6.52 12.74
CA GLY A 60 16.65 6.00 14.01
C GLY A 60 16.82 4.49 14.16
N LYS A 61 16.33 3.96 15.28
CA LYS A 61 16.21 2.52 15.52
C LYS A 61 14.92 2.17 16.25
N GLY A 62 14.45 0.94 16.06
CA GLY A 62 13.35 0.34 16.81
C GLY A 62 12.11 0.06 15.97
N LEU A 63 11.16 -0.63 16.59
CA LEU A 63 9.91 -1.03 15.96
C LEU A 63 8.96 0.17 15.81
N VAL A 64 8.33 0.30 14.65
CA VAL A 64 7.30 1.31 14.37
C VAL A 64 6.18 1.23 15.41
N SER A 65 5.78 0.02 15.82
CA SER A 65 4.75 -0.23 16.84
C SER A 65 5.15 0.17 18.26
N GLU A 66 6.42 0.47 18.52
CA GLU A 66 6.94 0.90 19.82
C GLU A 66 7.26 2.39 19.90
N LEU A 67 7.15 3.11 18.78
CA LEU A 67 7.37 4.55 18.68
C LEU A 67 6.05 5.28 18.50
N THR A 68 5.90 6.43 19.14
CA THR A 68 4.80 7.38 18.91
C THR A 68 4.97 8.09 17.57
N LEU A 69 3.90 8.67 17.02
CA LEU A 69 4.00 9.49 15.81
C LEU A 69 5.00 10.63 15.99
N LYS A 70 5.02 11.25 17.17
CA LYS A 70 5.96 12.33 17.49
C LYS A 70 7.42 11.86 17.35
N GLU A 71 7.77 10.72 17.96
CA GLU A 71 9.11 10.14 17.87
C GLU A 71 9.46 9.77 16.42
N ILE A 72 8.52 9.18 15.67
CA ILE A 72 8.72 8.87 14.24
C ILE A 72 8.99 10.15 13.41
N LYS A 73 8.32 11.25 13.70
CA LYS A 73 8.51 12.53 13.00
C LYS A 73 9.86 13.20 13.31
N GLU A 74 10.51 12.83 14.40
CA GLU A 74 11.87 13.30 14.71
C GLU A 74 12.93 12.61 13.81
N LEU A 75 12.65 11.39 13.34
CA LEU A 75 13.53 10.65 12.44
C LEU A 75 13.64 11.30 11.07
N SER A 76 14.72 10.99 10.35
CA SER A 76 14.96 11.44 8.98
C SER A 76 15.39 10.25 8.14
N THR A 77 14.82 10.15 6.94
CA THR A 77 15.35 9.26 5.90
C THR A 77 16.60 9.88 5.27
N GLU A 78 17.16 9.18 4.29
CA GLU A 78 18.12 9.78 3.35
C GLU A 78 17.56 11.08 2.75
N LYS A 79 18.47 12.00 2.39
CA LYS A 79 18.15 13.32 1.81
C LYS A 79 17.27 14.22 2.70
N GLY A 80 17.14 13.92 4.00
CA GLY A 80 16.46 14.80 4.97
C GLY A 80 14.94 14.68 5.01
N GLU A 81 14.35 13.71 4.29
CA GLU A 81 12.89 13.55 4.25
C GLU A 81 12.37 12.92 5.55
N LYS A 82 11.08 13.13 5.81
CA LYS A 82 10.37 12.57 6.97
C LYS A 82 9.51 11.39 6.54
N ILE A 83 9.26 10.46 7.46
CA ILE A 83 8.24 9.43 7.29
C ILE A 83 6.87 10.12 7.23
N PRO A 84 6.11 10.00 6.13
CA PRO A 84 4.78 10.57 6.04
C PRO A 84 3.77 9.81 6.92
N THR A 85 2.74 10.51 7.39
CA THR A 85 1.50 9.82 7.78
C THR A 85 0.76 9.38 6.52
N LEU A 86 -0.16 8.43 6.66
CA LEU A 86 -1.05 8.08 5.55
C LEU A 86 -1.90 9.29 5.12
N GLU A 87 -2.31 10.14 6.07
CA GLU A 87 -3.09 11.35 5.79
C GLU A 87 -2.31 12.32 4.90
N GLU A 88 -1.05 12.61 5.23
CA GLU A 88 -0.17 13.47 4.42
C GLU A 88 0.09 12.90 3.02
N ALA A 89 0.32 11.57 2.93
CA ALA A 89 0.54 10.91 1.65
C ALA A 89 -0.70 11.00 0.74
N LEU A 90 -1.89 10.73 1.30
CA LEU A 90 -3.15 10.83 0.55
C LEU A 90 -3.47 12.27 0.16
N GLU A 91 -3.18 13.27 1.00
CA GLU A 91 -3.30 14.70 0.63
C GLU A 91 -2.39 15.09 -0.52
N PHE A 92 -1.15 14.61 -0.48
CA PHE A 92 -0.22 14.89 -1.56
C PHE A 92 -0.66 14.21 -2.87
N LEU A 93 -1.15 12.97 -2.81
CA LEU A 93 -1.50 12.20 -4.00
C LEU A 93 -2.88 12.52 -4.58
N ASP A 94 -3.79 13.07 -3.77
CA ASP A 94 -5.19 13.37 -4.06
C ASP A 94 -5.55 13.42 -5.56
N ARG A 95 -6.13 12.32 -6.05
CA ARG A 95 -6.64 12.14 -7.43
C ARG A 95 -5.65 12.43 -8.56
N LYS A 96 -4.35 12.58 -8.28
CA LYS A 96 -3.30 12.73 -9.30
C LYS A 96 -3.07 11.42 -10.05
N VAL A 97 -3.19 10.30 -9.33
CA VAL A 97 -2.99 8.92 -9.78
C VAL A 97 -3.83 7.96 -8.94
N LYS A 98 -3.99 6.70 -9.40
CA LYS A 98 -4.50 5.61 -8.55
C LYS A 98 -3.50 5.34 -7.40
N ILE A 99 -4.02 4.94 -6.24
CA ILE A 99 -3.19 4.70 -5.05
C ILE A 99 -3.38 3.27 -4.59
N LEU A 100 -2.29 2.51 -4.51
CA LEU A 100 -2.30 1.17 -3.93
C LEU A 100 -1.78 1.29 -2.49
N ILE A 101 -2.61 0.94 -1.52
CA ILE A 101 -2.26 0.98 -0.10
C ILE A 101 -2.00 -0.46 0.35
N GLU A 102 -0.75 -0.82 0.60
CA GLU A 102 -0.40 -2.11 1.19
C GLU A 102 -0.58 -2.08 2.71
N LEU A 103 -1.48 -2.92 3.23
CA LEU A 103 -1.61 -3.16 4.67
C LEU A 103 -0.56 -4.17 5.10
N LYS A 104 0.42 -3.72 5.90
CA LYS A 104 1.53 -4.55 6.40
C LYS A 104 1.22 -5.30 7.68
N GLU A 105 0.03 -5.11 8.21
CA GLU A 105 -0.46 -5.70 9.45
C GLU A 105 -1.99 -5.75 9.42
N VAL A 106 -2.55 -6.58 10.30
CA VAL A 106 -3.99 -6.69 10.55
C VAL A 106 -4.35 -5.78 11.73
N GLY A 107 -5.57 -5.24 11.77
CA GLY A 107 -6.06 -4.39 12.86
C GLY A 107 -5.91 -2.88 12.59
N ILE A 108 -5.68 -2.50 11.33
CA ILE A 108 -5.61 -1.11 10.87
C ILE A 108 -6.70 -0.79 9.83
N GLU A 109 -7.51 -1.77 9.46
CA GLU A 109 -8.46 -1.73 8.35
C GLU A 109 -9.49 -0.61 8.51
N ASP A 110 -10.11 -0.53 9.70
CA ASP A 110 -11.10 0.51 10.03
C ASP A 110 -10.51 1.92 9.86
N LYS A 111 -9.36 2.18 10.49
CA LYS A 111 -8.71 3.50 10.47
C LYS A 111 -8.27 3.89 9.05
N VAL A 112 -7.81 2.94 8.24
CA VAL A 112 -7.48 3.18 6.82
C VAL A 112 -8.75 3.52 6.02
N LEU A 113 -9.82 2.74 6.15
CA LEU A 113 -11.07 2.98 5.43
C LEU A 113 -11.73 4.29 5.84
N GLU A 114 -11.75 4.61 7.13
CA GLU A 114 -12.24 5.89 7.64
C GLU A 114 -11.49 7.06 7.02
N LEU A 115 -10.16 6.99 6.92
CA LEU A 115 -9.35 8.04 6.32
C LEU A 115 -9.58 8.16 4.80
N VAL A 116 -9.64 7.02 4.08
CA VAL A 116 -9.96 6.99 2.64
C VAL A 116 -11.33 7.61 2.38
N LYS A 117 -12.33 7.26 3.20
CA LYS A 117 -13.69 7.81 3.12
C LYS A 117 -13.73 9.29 3.46
N LYS A 118 -13.07 9.73 4.53
CA LYS A 118 -12.95 11.14 4.95
C LYS A 118 -12.38 12.01 3.83
N LYS A 119 -11.45 11.47 3.05
CA LYS A 119 -10.85 12.17 1.89
C LYS A 119 -11.62 11.99 0.57
N GLY A 120 -12.70 11.20 0.55
CA GLY A 120 -13.47 10.95 -0.67
C GLY A 120 -12.67 10.22 -1.76
N LEU A 121 -11.77 9.32 -1.36
CA LEU A 121 -10.83 8.61 -2.23
C LEU A 121 -11.21 7.14 -2.49
N GLU A 122 -12.41 6.71 -2.08
CA GLU A 122 -12.85 5.30 -2.20
C GLU A 122 -12.77 4.77 -3.64
N ASP A 123 -13.05 5.61 -4.63
CA ASP A 123 -12.97 5.26 -6.06
C ASP A 123 -11.55 5.38 -6.65
N ASN A 124 -10.59 5.90 -5.88
CA ASN A 124 -9.21 6.16 -6.32
C ASN A 124 -8.17 5.24 -5.66
N VAL A 125 -8.57 4.48 -4.64
CA VAL A 125 -7.69 3.61 -3.85
C VAL A 125 -7.97 2.14 -4.16
N ILE A 126 -6.89 1.35 -4.20
CA ILE A 126 -6.93 -0.11 -4.17
C ILE A 126 -6.21 -0.53 -2.88
N ILE A 127 -6.89 -1.27 -2.00
CA ILE A 127 -6.26 -1.81 -0.79
C ILE A 127 -5.69 -3.18 -1.09
N ILE A 128 -4.39 -3.35 -0.85
CA ILE A 128 -3.67 -4.58 -1.13
C ILE A 128 -3.03 -5.15 0.13
N SER A 129 -2.85 -6.48 0.20
CA SER A 129 -2.15 -7.10 1.33
C SER A 129 -1.74 -8.54 1.03
N PHE A 130 -0.73 -9.02 1.74
CA PHE A 130 -0.43 -10.45 1.88
C PHE A 130 -1.35 -11.15 2.90
N TYR A 131 -2.02 -10.39 3.77
CA TYR A 131 -2.90 -10.92 4.80
C TYR A 131 -4.33 -11.04 4.26
N GLU A 132 -4.76 -12.26 3.96
CA GLU A 132 -6.15 -12.52 3.55
C GLU A 132 -7.17 -12.06 4.61
N GLU A 133 -6.81 -12.14 5.90
CA GLU A 133 -7.64 -11.64 6.99
C GLU A 133 -7.90 -10.13 6.88
N ALA A 134 -6.87 -9.33 6.57
CA ALA A 134 -7.04 -7.90 6.39
C ALA A 134 -7.97 -7.59 5.22
N LEU A 135 -7.79 -8.28 4.09
CA LEU A 135 -8.66 -8.10 2.91
C LEU A 135 -10.10 -8.52 3.18
N ARG A 136 -10.31 -9.59 3.97
CA ARG A 136 -11.64 -10.02 4.39
C ARG A 136 -12.31 -8.94 5.25
N LYS A 137 -11.61 -8.41 6.26
CA LYS A 137 -12.10 -7.31 7.10
C LYS A 137 -12.46 -6.07 6.28
N ILE A 138 -11.57 -5.64 5.37
CA ILE A 138 -11.84 -4.52 4.46
C ILE A 138 -13.15 -4.76 3.69
N ARG A 139 -13.33 -5.96 3.14
CA ARG A 139 -14.51 -6.30 2.35
C ARG A 139 -15.79 -6.42 3.18
N ASP A 140 -15.68 -6.80 4.46
CA ASP A 140 -16.81 -6.85 5.39
C ASP A 140 -17.26 -5.44 5.82
N LEU A 141 -16.31 -4.49 5.91
CA LEU A 141 -16.54 -3.10 6.29
C LEU A 141 -16.94 -2.19 5.12
N ASN A 142 -16.47 -2.50 3.91
CA ASN A 142 -16.66 -1.68 2.72
C ASN A 142 -16.74 -2.55 1.45
N ASP A 143 -17.85 -2.45 0.73
CA ASP A 143 -18.08 -3.20 -0.52
C ASP A 143 -17.66 -2.43 -1.78
N LYS A 144 -17.30 -1.15 -1.64
CA LYS A 144 -16.98 -0.23 -2.73
C LYS A 144 -15.49 -0.19 -3.09
N VAL A 145 -14.62 -0.14 -2.08
CA VAL A 145 -13.16 -0.02 -2.29
C VAL A 145 -12.63 -1.27 -2.99
N GLU A 146 -11.81 -1.04 -4.01
CA GLU A 146 -11.16 -2.11 -4.75
C GLU A 146 -10.11 -2.80 -3.86
N THR A 147 -10.01 -4.12 -3.93
CA THR A 147 -9.01 -4.88 -3.16
C THR A 147 -8.16 -5.79 -4.03
N GLY A 148 -6.94 -6.07 -3.58
CA GLY A 148 -6.01 -6.95 -4.27
C GLY A 148 -5.21 -7.88 -3.37
N LEU A 149 -5.19 -9.17 -3.70
CA LEU A 149 -4.41 -10.16 -2.98
C LEU A 149 -2.96 -10.18 -3.47
N ILE A 150 -2.00 -9.89 -2.59
CA ILE A 150 -0.58 -10.07 -2.87
C ILE A 150 -0.15 -11.44 -2.39
N TYR A 151 0.68 -12.14 -3.18
CA TYR A 151 1.24 -13.41 -2.74
C TYR A 151 2.60 -13.72 -3.38
N VAL A 152 3.42 -14.49 -2.66
CA VAL A 152 4.64 -15.09 -3.21
C VAL A 152 4.33 -16.51 -3.70
N LYS A 153 3.92 -17.41 -2.80
CA LYS A 153 3.58 -18.79 -3.13
C LYS A 153 2.23 -19.13 -2.53
N HIS A 154 1.27 -19.51 -3.37
CA HIS A 154 -0.08 -19.86 -2.95
C HIS A 154 -0.59 -21.05 -3.77
N LYS A 155 -1.35 -21.96 -3.14
CA LYS A 155 -1.82 -23.19 -3.81
C LYS A 155 -2.90 -22.91 -4.88
N ASP A 156 -3.84 -22.02 -4.57
CA ASP A 156 -4.86 -21.56 -5.51
C ASP A 156 -5.11 -20.05 -5.37
N PRO A 157 -4.19 -19.19 -5.86
CA PRO A 157 -4.27 -17.74 -5.65
C PRO A 157 -5.50 -17.11 -6.29
N VAL A 158 -5.97 -17.64 -7.43
CA VAL A 158 -7.19 -17.17 -8.09
C VAL A 158 -8.41 -17.48 -7.22
N GLY A 159 -8.54 -18.70 -6.71
CA GLY A 159 -9.64 -19.07 -5.81
C GLY A 159 -9.65 -18.23 -4.53
N ALA A 160 -8.48 -17.98 -3.94
CA ALA A 160 -8.35 -17.12 -2.76
C ALA A 160 -8.83 -15.69 -3.04
N ALA A 161 -8.33 -15.05 -4.11
CA ALA A 161 -8.75 -13.70 -4.49
C ALA A 161 -10.27 -13.60 -4.75
N LEU A 162 -10.86 -14.58 -5.44
CA LEU A 162 -12.31 -14.63 -5.66
C LEU A 162 -13.10 -14.78 -4.35
N SER A 163 -12.62 -15.61 -3.42
CA SER A 163 -13.26 -15.79 -2.10
C SER A 163 -13.22 -14.53 -1.23
N LEU A 164 -12.25 -13.65 -1.47
CA LEU A 164 -12.10 -12.34 -0.83
C LEU A 164 -12.86 -11.24 -1.57
N ARG A 165 -13.51 -11.55 -2.70
CA ARG A 165 -14.12 -10.57 -3.62
C ARG A 165 -13.10 -9.49 -4.03
N ALA A 166 -11.84 -9.87 -4.20
CA ALA A 166 -10.80 -8.99 -4.71
C ALA A 166 -10.98 -8.76 -6.22
N GLN A 167 -10.59 -7.58 -6.70
CA GLN A 167 -10.58 -7.22 -8.12
C GLN A 167 -9.21 -7.47 -8.76
N TYR A 168 -8.17 -7.56 -7.93
CA TYR A 168 -6.79 -7.68 -8.39
C TYR A 168 -6.06 -8.84 -7.73
N LEU A 169 -5.08 -9.38 -8.45
CA LEU A 169 -4.15 -10.38 -7.94
C LEU A 169 -2.72 -9.93 -8.25
N PHE A 170 -1.88 -9.85 -7.22
CA PHE A 170 -0.51 -9.36 -7.28
C PHE A 170 0.49 -10.50 -6.99
N PRO A 171 0.84 -11.33 -7.99
CA PRO A 171 1.89 -12.33 -7.82
C PRO A 171 3.27 -11.67 -7.74
N MET A 172 4.18 -12.23 -6.94
CA MET A 172 5.59 -11.98 -7.16
C MET A 172 5.95 -12.38 -8.61
N TYR A 173 6.65 -11.50 -9.34
CA TYR A 173 6.83 -11.62 -10.80
C TYR A 173 7.30 -12.99 -11.30
N LYS A 174 8.10 -13.73 -10.51
CA LYS A 174 8.56 -15.09 -10.87
C LYS A 174 7.42 -16.11 -10.99
N PHE A 175 6.26 -15.83 -10.41
CA PHE A 175 5.06 -16.67 -10.44
C PHE A 175 3.97 -16.16 -11.40
N ALA A 176 4.21 -15.05 -12.10
CA ALA A 176 3.29 -14.47 -13.08
C ALA A 176 3.35 -15.21 -14.43
N HIS A 177 3.08 -16.52 -14.41
CA HIS A 177 3.08 -17.34 -15.63
C HIS A 177 1.84 -17.08 -16.49
N THR A 178 1.97 -17.21 -17.81
CA THR A 178 0.86 -16.99 -18.77
C THR A 178 -0.40 -17.78 -18.44
N SER A 179 -0.26 -19.02 -17.94
CA SER A 179 -1.40 -19.86 -17.54
C SER A 179 -2.18 -19.30 -16.36
N LEU A 180 -1.48 -18.74 -15.36
CA LEU A 180 -2.10 -18.07 -14.22
C LEU A 180 -2.81 -16.80 -14.67
N ILE A 181 -2.14 -15.96 -15.46
CA ILE A 181 -2.70 -14.70 -15.97
C ILE A 181 -3.99 -14.97 -16.74
N LYS A 182 -3.97 -15.97 -17.64
CA LYS A 182 -5.16 -16.39 -18.38
C LYS A 182 -6.28 -16.85 -17.45
N LYS A 183 -5.98 -17.71 -16.45
CA LYS A 183 -6.96 -18.18 -15.46
C LYS A 183 -7.57 -17.02 -14.66
N ALA A 184 -6.78 -16.03 -14.28
CA ALA A 184 -7.25 -14.84 -13.57
C ALA A 184 -8.21 -14.01 -14.44
N HIS A 185 -7.79 -13.67 -15.66
CA HIS A 185 -8.61 -12.89 -16.60
C HIS A 185 -9.92 -13.61 -16.97
N GLU A 186 -9.91 -14.94 -17.17
CA GLU A 186 -11.13 -15.74 -17.41
C GLU A 186 -12.13 -15.69 -16.26
N LYS A 187 -11.68 -15.31 -15.06
CA LYS A 187 -12.51 -15.17 -13.85
C LYS A 187 -12.81 -13.71 -13.50
N GLY A 188 -12.39 -12.75 -14.34
CA GLY A 188 -12.62 -11.33 -14.14
C GLY A 188 -11.70 -10.67 -13.11
N LEU A 189 -10.55 -11.30 -12.81
CA LEU A 189 -9.42 -10.70 -12.09
C LEU A 189 -8.38 -10.14 -13.06
#